data_AF-A0A6V8D364-F1
#
_entry.id   AF-A0A6V8D364-F1
#
_cell.length_a   1.000
_cell.length_b   1.000
_cell.length_c   1.000
_cell.angle_alpha   90.00
_cell.angle_beta   90.00
_cell.angle_gamma   90.00
#
_symmetry.space_group_name_H-M   'P 1'
#
loop_
_entity.id
_entity.type
_entity.pdbx_description
1 polymer ?
#
loop_
_entity_poly.entity_id
_entity_poly.type
_entity_poly.pdbx_seq_one_letter_code
_entity_poly.pdbx_strand_id
1 'polypeptide(L)'
;ATYALPFDKPEEEGRSPGGTWSQSISQALAATKIAYPGGKIICSMDKKAFRGWQRQAIRDYLSARNIPLLTTKQILELLGTK
;
A
#
# COMPACT_ATOMS: atom_id res chain seq x y z
N ALA A 1 -12.01 8.13 -14.65
CA ALA A 1 -12.12 7.91 -13.20
C ALA A 1 -10.73 7.95 -12.59
N THR A 2 -10.51 8.84 -11.63
CA THR A 2 -9.22 9.04 -10.97
C THR A 2 -9.14 8.07 -9.79
N TYR A 3 -8.82 6.80 -10.07
CA TYR A 3 -8.77 5.70 -9.09
C TYR A 3 -7.56 5.78 -8.14
N ALA A 4 -7.23 6.97 -7.64
CA ALA A 4 -6.15 7.15 -6.68
C ALA A 4 -6.72 7.46 -5.31
N LEU A 5 -6.15 6.84 -4.27
CA LEU A 5 -6.42 7.24 -2.89
C LEU A 5 -6.23 8.76 -2.73
N PRO A 6 -7.07 9.45 -1.95
CA PRO A 6 -6.94 10.89 -1.75
C PRO A 6 -5.72 11.19 -0.87
N PHE A 7 -4.77 11.94 -1.45
CA PHE A 7 -3.61 12.46 -0.74
C PHE A 7 -3.64 13.98 -0.76
N ASP A 8 -3.32 14.58 0.38
CA ASP A 8 -2.97 15.99 0.45
C ASP A 8 -1.45 16.10 0.43
N LYS A 9 -0.93 16.91 -0.49
CA LYS A 9 0.51 17.12 -0.62
C LYS A 9 1.01 17.79 0.68
N PRO A 10 2.11 17.30 1.30
CA PRO A 10 2.65 17.94 2.49
C PRO A 10 3.16 19.35 2.15
N GLU A 11 2.97 20.28 3.09
CA GLU A 11 3.44 21.66 2.97
C GLU A 11 4.98 21.74 2.98
N GLU A 12 5.61 20.85 3.75
CA GLU A 12 7.07 20.73 3.87
C GLU A 12 7.56 19.42 3.27
N GLU A 13 8.69 19.49 2.57
CA GLU A 13 9.36 18.31 2.03
C GLU A 13 9.86 17.41 3.16
N GLY A 14 9.59 16.10 3.08
CA GLY A 14 9.93 15.12 4.12
C GLY A 14 8.85 14.85 5.17
N ARG A 15 7.75 15.64 5.21
CA ARG A 15 6.59 15.29 6.04
C ARG A 15 5.70 14.25 5.37
N SER A 16 5.01 13.47 6.19
CA SER A 16 4.00 12.52 5.70
C SER A 16 2.83 13.28 5.05
N PRO A 17 2.31 12.80 3.91
CA PRO A 17 1.17 13.44 3.26
C PRO A 17 -0.12 13.27 4.06
N GLY A 18 -0.97 14.29 3.99
CA GLY A 18 -2.33 14.27 4.55
C GLY A 18 -3.31 13.50 3.66
N GLY A 19 -4.60 13.70 3.90
CA GLY A 19 -5.69 12.99 3.21
C GLY A 19 -6.04 11.64 3.86
N THR A 20 -6.95 10.89 3.23
CA THR A 20 -7.50 9.64 3.81
C THR A 20 -6.87 8.37 3.24
N TRP A 21 -5.78 8.49 2.48
CA TRP A 21 -5.06 7.35 1.88
C TRP A 21 -4.61 6.31 2.92
N SER A 22 -4.00 6.75 4.02
CA SER A 22 -3.44 5.88 5.06
C SER A 22 -4.55 5.14 5.80
N GLN A 23 -5.64 5.85 6.12
CA GLN A 23 -6.82 5.26 6.73
C GLN A 23 -7.49 4.24 5.81
N SER A 24 -7.59 4.53 4.52
CA SER A 24 -8.15 3.59 3.53
C SER A 24 -7.34 2.30 3.48
N ILE A 25 -6.02 2.39 3.48
CA ILE A 25 -5.13 1.21 3.55
C ILE A 25 -5.31 0.47 4.89
N SER A 26 -5.37 1.19 6.02
CA SER A 26 -5.63 0.57 7.34
C SER A 26 -6.90 -0.25 7.38
N GLN A 27 -8.00 0.31 6.86
CA GLN A 27 -9.30 -0.36 6.87
C GLN A 27 -9.30 -1.59 5.98
N ALA A 28 -8.69 -1.51 4.79
CA ALA A 28 -8.53 -2.67 3.90
C ALA A 28 -7.70 -3.78 4.57
N LEU A 29 -6.58 -3.42 5.22
CA LEU A 29 -5.76 -4.37 5.95
C LEU A 29 -6.53 -5.00 7.12
N ALA A 30 -7.26 -4.20 7.91
CA ALA A 30 -8.04 -4.69 9.04
C ALA A 30 -9.14 -5.65 8.60
N ALA A 31 -9.93 -5.28 7.60
CA ALA A 31 -10.96 -6.13 7.02
C ALA A 31 -10.38 -7.45 6.48
N THR A 32 -9.23 -7.38 5.79
CA THR A 32 -8.56 -8.58 5.26
C THR A 32 -8.08 -9.51 6.37
N LYS A 33 -7.52 -8.96 7.47
CA LYS A 33 -7.10 -9.77 8.64
C LYS A 33 -8.29 -10.47 9.30
N ILE A 34 -9.43 -9.79 9.39
CA ILE A 34 -10.66 -10.36 9.95
C ILE A 34 -11.19 -11.48 9.05
N ALA A 35 -11.21 -11.26 7.73
CA ALA A 35 -11.72 -12.24 6.77
C ALA A 35 -10.81 -13.47 6.62
N TYR A 36 -9.49 -13.32 6.81
CA TYR A 36 -8.51 -14.41 6.67
C TYR A 36 -7.61 -14.52 7.92
N PRO A 37 -8.15 -15.00 9.06
CA PRO A 37 -7.36 -15.19 10.28
C PRO A 37 -6.19 -16.13 10.05
N GLY A 38 -4.99 -15.76 10.50
CA GLY A 38 -3.75 -16.53 10.31
C GLY A 38 -3.14 -16.47 8.91
N GLY A 39 -3.80 -15.80 7.96
CA GLY A 39 -3.27 -15.59 6.60
C GLY A 39 -2.09 -14.60 6.59
N LYS A 40 -1.20 -14.78 5.61
CA LYS A 40 -0.13 -13.81 5.31
C LYS A 40 -0.66 -12.75 4.36
N ILE A 41 -0.64 -11.50 4.78
CA ILE A 41 -1.08 -10.38 3.94
C ILE A 41 0.10 -9.79 3.21
N ILE A 42 -0.09 -9.57 1.91
CA ILE A 42 0.80 -8.79 1.06
C ILE A 42 0.00 -7.67 0.40
N CYS A 43 0.69 -6.64 -0.06
CA CYS A 43 0.11 -5.62 -0.93
C CYS A 43 0.79 -5.64 -2.29
N SER A 44 0.06 -5.23 -3.32
CA SER A 44 0.60 -4.83 -4.61
C SER A 44 0.07 -3.43 -4.93
N MET A 45 0.70 -2.74 -5.88
CA MET A 45 0.35 -1.36 -6.22
C MET A 45 0.44 -1.14 -7.72
N ASP A 46 -0.64 -0.64 -8.33
CA ASP A 46 -0.58 -0.07 -9.67
C ASP A 46 0.23 1.23 -9.63
N LYS A 47 1.45 1.18 -10.16
CA LYS A 47 2.35 2.33 -10.16
C LYS A 47 1.82 3.50 -10.98
N LYS A 48 0.95 3.27 -11.97
CA LYS A 48 0.38 4.34 -12.83
C LYS A 48 -0.72 5.13 -12.12
N ALA A 49 -1.31 4.59 -11.05
CA ALA A 49 -2.34 5.26 -10.27
C ALA A 49 -1.78 6.34 -9.32
N PHE A 50 -0.47 6.36 -9.05
CA PHE A 50 0.14 7.21 -8.02
C PHE A 50 1.36 7.98 -8.53
N ARG A 51 1.56 9.20 -8.05
CA ARG A 51 2.79 10.00 -8.24
C ARG A 51 3.95 9.39 -7.45
N GLY A 52 5.18 9.79 -7.79
CA GLY A 52 6.41 9.30 -7.13
C GLY A 52 6.37 9.39 -5.61
N TRP A 53 6.04 10.56 -5.06
CA TRP A 53 5.97 10.79 -3.62
C TRP A 53 4.83 10.03 -2.94
N GLN A 54 3.69 9.83 -3.61
CA GLN A 54 2.58 9.02 -3.09
C GLN A 54 3.00 7.55 -2.97
N ARG A 55 3.71 7.02 -3.98
CA ARG A 55 4.26 5.66 -3.94
C ARG A 55 5.28 5.49 -2.82
N GLN A 56 6.07 6.52 -2.52
CA GLN A 56 7.01 6.48 -1.40
C GLN A 56 6.27 6.46 -0.06
N ALA A 57 5.29 7.34 0.14
CA ALA A 57 4.47 7.35 1.34
C ALA A 57 3.77 6.01 1.59
N ILE A 58 3.23 5.37 0.54
CA ILE A 58 2.63 4.03 0.65
C ILE A 58 3.67 2.98 1.07
N ARG A 59 4.88 3.00 0.50
CA ARG A 59 5.96 2.07 0.88
C ARG A 59 6.33 2.22 2.34
N ASP A 60 6.57 3.44 2.79
CA ASP A 60 6.99 3.72 4.17
C ASP A 60 5.88 3.30 5.15
N TYR A 61 4.63 3.59 4.80
CA TYR A 61 3.45 3.21 5.58
C TYR A 61 3.29 1.71 5.79
N LEU A 62 3.46 0.93 4.71
CA LEU A 62 3.37 -0.53 4.73
C LEU A 62 4.59 -1.15 5.43
N SER A 63 5.79 -0.61 5.19
CA SER A 63 7.02 -1.07 5.84
C SER A 63 6.97 -0.91 7.35
N ALA A 64 6.50 0.24 7.86
CA ALA A 64 6.30 0.47 9.29
C ALA A 64 5.31 -0.52 9.96
N ARG A 65 4.48 -1.20 9.16
CA ARG A 65 3.50 -2.21 9.60
C ARG A 65 3.93 -3.64 9.28
N ASN A 66 5.15 -3.84 8.78
CA ASN A 66 5.66 -5.13 8.31
C ASN A 66 4.75 -5.80 7.26
N ILE A 67 4.11 -5.00 6.40
CA ILE A 67 3.31 -5.51 5.27
C ILE A 67 4.16 -5.46 3.99
N PRO A 68 4.48 -6.61 3.37
CA PRO A 68 5.27 -6.63 2.15
C PRO A 68 4.54 -5.97 0.99
N LEU A 69 5.22 -5.09 0.26
CA LEU A 69 4.75 -4.57 -1.01
C LEU A 69 5.48 -5.30 -2.15
N LEU A 70 4.77 -6.18 -2.85
CA LEU A 70 5.33 -7.09 -3.85
C LEU A 70 4.88 -6.70 -5.27
N THR A 71 5.75 -6.98 -6.23
CA THR A 71 5.42 -6.98 -7.66
C THR A 71 4.77 -8.30 -8.05
N THR A 72 4.05 -8.32 -9.18
CA THR A 72 3.46 -9.56 -9.73
C THR A 72 4.50 -10.68 -9.84
N LYS A 73 5.72 -10.38 -10.31
CA LYS A 73 6.81 -11.34 -10.40
C LYS A 73 7.15 -11.97 -9.04
N GLN A 74 7.31 -11.15 -8.00
CA GLN A 74 7.61 -11.63 -6.64
C GLN A 74 6.46 -12.45 -6.05
N ILE A 75 5.21 -12.11 -6.38
CA ILE A 75 4.04 -12.89 -5.95
C ILE A 75 4.05 -14.26 -6.62
N LEU A 76 4.32 -14.33 -7.93
CA LEU A 76 4.42 -15.61 -8.66
C LEU A 76 5.55 -16.48 -8.11
N GLU A 77 6.71 -15.88 -7.82
CA GLU A 77 7.84 -16.56 -7.17
C GLU A 77 7.45 -17.11 -5.78
N LEU A 78 6.74 -16.32 -4.97
CA LEU A 78 6.24 -16.76 -3.65
C LEU A 78 5.27 -17.95 -3.76
N LEU A 79 4.45 -17.98 -4.83
CA LEU A 79 3.49 -19.04 -5.11
C LEU A 79 4.13 -20.26 -5.82
N GLY A 80 5.43 -20.23 -6.12
CA GLY A 80 6.12 -21.30 -6.84
C GLY A 80 5.66 -21.48 -8.29
N THR A 81 4.98 -20.48 -8.86
CA THR A 81 4.50 -20.51 -10.24
C THR A 81 5.52 -19.78 -11.12
N LYS A 82 6.15 -20.48 -12.06
CA LYS A 82 7.12 -19.91 -13.01
C LYS A 82 6.44 -19.23 -14.20
#